data_AF-A0A3D1P2V1-F1
#
_entry.id   AF-A0A3D1P2V1-F1
#
_cell.length_a   1.000
_cell.length_b   1.000
_cell.length_c   1.000
_cell.angle_alpha   90.00
_cell.angle_beta   90.00
_cell.angle_gamma   90.00
#
_symmetry.space_group_name_H-M   'P 1'
#
loop_
_entity.id
_entity.type
_entity.pdbx_description
1 polymer ?
#
loop_
_entity_poly.entity_id
_entity_poly.type
_entity_poly.pdbx_seq_one_letter_code
_entity_poly.pdbx_strand_id
1 'polypeptide(L)'
;MFLFPMIAAAGAATQPLPPATEADMRCFMAMLYSVGGVDEKEKDKRYGLLAASSYFVGRLDGQVAEADWTGHIRRIGSQTGFFKGIDAEVASCALRAGKAMQFAGTAAQNAAEAEQGRGRQ
;
A
#
# COMPACT_ATOMS: atom_id res chain seq x y z
N MET A 1 -14.64 -47.65 -18.25
CA MET A 1 -14.26 -47.28 -16.87
C MET A 1 -13.23 -46.17 -16.99
N PHE A 2 -13.65 -44.90 -16.90
CA PHE A 2 -12.77 -43.73 -17.05
C PHE A 2 -12.25 -43.31 -15.68
N LEU A 3 -10.98 -43.61 -15.40
CA LEU A 3 -10.25 -43.06 -14.26
C LEU A 3 -9.80 -41.63 -14.63
N PHE A 4 -10.56 -40.63 -14.19
CA PHE A 4 -10.08 -39.25 -14.20
C PHE A 4 -9.17 -39.04 -12.98
N PRO A 5 -7.92 -38.58 -13.15
CA PRO A 5 -7.10 -38.17 -12.03
C PRO A 5 -7.76 -36.94 -11.40
N MET A 6 -8.12 -37.04 -10.12
CA MET A 6 -8.35 -35.86 -9.29
C MET A 6 -7.08 -35.02 -9.32
N ILE A 7 -7.06 -34.00 -10.18
CA ILE A 7 -6.15 -32.88 -10.03
C ILE A 7 -6.65 -32.16 -8.78
N ALA A 8 -6.07 -32.51 -7.64
CA ALA A 8 -6.15 -31.70 -6.44
C ALA A 8 -5.56 -30.33 -6.84
N ALA A 9 -6.43 -29.37 -7.10
CA ALA A 9 -6.06 -27.98 -7.15
C ALA A 9 -5.50 -27.66 -5.76
N ALA A 10 -4.18 -27.69 -5.63
CA ALA A 10 -3.49 -27.09 -4.52
C ALA A 10 -3.88 -25.61 -4.58
N GLY A 11 -4.91 -25.22 -3.82
CA GLY A 11 -5.16 -23.82 -3.55
C GLY A 11 -3.85 -23.29 -2.99
N ALA A 12 -3.21 -22.38 -3.73
CA ALA A 12 -2.01 -21.71 -3.26
C ALA A 12 -2.38 -21.08 -1.92
N ALA A 13 -2.00 -21.73 -0.82
CA ALA A 13 -2.17 -21.17 0.50
C ALA A 13 -1.38 -19.88 0.46
N THR A 14 -2.08 -18.74 0.57
CA THR A 14 -1.45 -17.42 0.55
C THR A 14 -0.35 -17.42 1.60
N GLN A 15 0.90 -17.53 1.15
CA GLN A 15 2.04 -17.63 2.05
C GLN A 15 2.09 -16.34 2.89
N PRO A 16 2.53 -16.39 4.15
CA PRO A 16 2.72 -15.16 4.91
C PRO A 16 3.73 -14.26 4.20
N LEU A 17 3.43 -12.96 4.11
CA LEU A 17 4.35 -11.98 3.54
C LEU A 17 5.55 -11.79 4.48
N PRO A 18 6.71 -11.35 3.97
CA PRO A 18 7.78 -10.85 4.83
C PRO A 18 7.23 -9.77 5.78
N PRO A 19 7.70 -9.67 7.05
CA PRO A 19 7.10 -8.79 8.04
C PRO A 19 6.99 -7.32 7.61
N ALA A 20 8.00 -6.81 6.88
CA ALA A 20 7.98 -5.45 6.34
C ALA A 20 6.90 -5.26 5.27
N THR A 21 6.75 -6.24 4.38
CA THR A 21 5.72 -6.25 3.32
C THR A 21 4.32 -6.42 3.92
N GLU A 22 4.17 -7.24 4.96
CA GLU A 22 2.91 -7.38 5.69
C GLU A 22 2.50 -6.06 6.35
N ALA A 23 3.43 -5.34 6.98
CA ALA A 23 3.17 -4.02 7.54
C ALA A 23 2.78 -2.99 6.47
N ASP A 24 3.47 -3.00 5.32
CA ASP A 24 3.14 -2.13 4.18
C ASP A 24 1.75 -2.46 3.61
N MET A 25 1.38 -3.74 3.53
CA MET A 25 0.05 -4.19 3.11
C MET A 25 -1.05 -3.76 4.09
N ARG A 26 -0.80 -3.91 5.41
CA ARG A 26 -1.74 -3.42 6.43
C ARG A 26 -1.97 -1.92 6.31
N CYS A 27 -0.91 -1.14 6.10
CA CYS A 27 -1.02 0.28 5.86
C CYS A 27 -1.80 0.62 4.58
N PHE A 28 -1.53 -0.07 3.48
CA PHE A 28 -2.30 0.09 2.25
C PHE A 28 -3.80 -0.16 2.48
N MET A 29 -4.14 -1.27 3.14
CA MET A 29 -5.53 -1.62 3.42
C MET A 29 -6.22 -0.64 4.36
N ALA A 30 -5.54 -0.19 5.41
CA ALA A 30 -6.06 0.77 6.36
C ALA A 30 -6.41 2.10 5.68
N MET A 31 -5.49 2.59 4.83
CA MET A 31 -5.69 3.81 4.05
C MET A 31 -6.83 3.68 3.05
N LEU A 32 -6.83 2.60 2.26
CA LEU A 32 -7.84 2.36 1.23
C LEU A 32 -9.24 2.25 1.86
N TYR A 33 -9.36 1.58 3.00
CA TYR A 33 -10.60 1.51 3.74
C TYR A 33 -11.07 2.91 4.19
N SER A 34 -10.17 3.70 4.76
CA SER A 34 -10.50 5.06 5.20
C SER A 34 -10.87 6.00 4.07
N VAL A 35 -10.31 5.84 2.86
CA VAL A 35 -10.71 6.63 1.67
C VAL A 35 -12.22 6.52 1.41
N GLY A 36 -12.79 5.33 1.57
CA GLY A 36 -14.23 5.09 1.35
C GLY A 36 -15.14 5.76 2.39
N GLY A 37 -14.60 6.12 3.55
CA GLY A 37 -15.32 6.79 4.64
C GLY A 37 -15.18 8.32 4.66
N VAL A 38 -14.42 8.91 3.74
CA VAL A 38 -14.24 10.38 3.67
C VAL A 38 -15.39 11.03 2.92
N ASP A 39 -15.97 12.09 3.51
CA ASP A 39 -17.02 12.90 2.88
C ASP A 39 -16.49 13.52 1.57
N GLU A 40 -17.32 13.58 0.53
CA GLU A 40 -16.97 14.19 -0.75
C GLU A 40 -16.56 15.67 -0.65
N LYS A 41 -16.95 16.36 0.43
CA LYS A 41 -16.56 17.73 0.74
C LYS A 41 -15.13 17.82 1.28
N GLU A 42 -14.59 16.74 1.86
CA GLU A 42 -13.22 16.66 2.38
C GLU A 42 -12.23 16.17 1.30
N LYS A 43 -12.26 16.78 0.11
CA LYS A 43 -11.46 16.33 -1.05
C LYS A 43 -9.97 16.23 -0.77
N ASP A 44 -9.40 17.20 -0.05
CA ASP A 44 -7.97 17.23 0.26
C ASP A 44 -7.54 16.05 1.14
N LYS A 45 -8.37 15.70 2.12
CA LYS A 45 -8.15 14.53 2.98
C LYS A 45 -8.23 13.24 2.15
N ARG A 46 -9.22 13.14 1.25
CA ARG A 46 -9.36 12.01 0.35
C ARG A 46 -8.14 11.87 -0.57
N TYR A 47 -7.65 12.97 -1.15
CA TYR A 47 -6.44 12.96 -1.97
C TYR A 47 -5.18 12.64 -1.17
N GLY A 48 -5.06 13.14 0.06
CA GLY A 48 -3.96 12.79 0.95
C GLY A 48 -3.91 11.30 1.28
N LEU A 49 -5.07 10.70 1.57
CA LEU A 49 -5.17 9.25 1.82
C LEU A 49 -4.90 8.43 0.54
N LEU A 50 -5.36 8.89 -0.63
CA LEU A 50 -5.04 8.25 -1.92
C LEU A 50 -3.54 8.31 -2.22
N ALA A 51 -2.90 9.47 -2.02
CA ALA A 51 -1.45 9.61 -2.19
C ALA A 51 -0.68 8.70 -1.24
N ALA A 52 -1.09 8.63 0.03
CA ALA A 52 -0.51 7.72 1.01
C ALA A 52 -0.72 6.24 0.64
N SER A 53 -1.88 5.88 0.08
CA SER A 53 -2.15 4.53 -0.42
C SER A 53 -1.23 4.18 -1.58
N SER A 54 -1.09 5.08 -2.56
CA SER A 54 -0.21 4.90 -3.73
C SER A 54 1.25 4.71 -3.34
N TYR A 55 1.72 5.40 -2.30
CA TYR A 55 3.05 5.17 -1.74
C TYR A 55 3.27 3.71 -1.31
N PHE A 56 2.30 3.11 -0.61
CA PHE A 56 2.41 1.71 -0.20
C PHE A 56 2.27 0.74 -1.36
N VAL A 57 1.45 1.05 -2.37
CA VAL A 57 1.38 0.24 -3.61
C VAL A 57 2.75 0.16 -4.27
N GLY A 58 3.44 1.30 -4.46
CA GLY A 58 4.78 1.31 -5.07
C GLY A 58 5.82 0.52 -4.26
N ARG A 59 5.71 0.53 -2.92
CA ARG A 59 6.57 -0.27 -2.05
C ARG A 59 6.29 -1.77 -2.15
N LEU A 60 5.03 -2.16 -2.22
CA LEU A 60 4.60 -3.56 -2.32
C LEU A 60 5.03 -4.16 -3.66
N ASP A 61 4.81 -3.43 -4.76
CA ASP A 61 5.19 -3.83 -6.11
C ASP A 61 6.71 -4.08 -6.23
N GLY A 62 7.53 -3.23 -5.61
CA GLY A 62 8.99 -3.40 -5.59
C GLY A 62 9.53 -4.49 -4.67
N GLN A 63 8.73 -5.05 -3.75
CA GLN A 63 9.20 -6.01 -2.74
C GLN A 63 8.93 -7.46 -3.10
N VAL A 64 7.80 -7.75 -3.73
CA VAL A 64 7.38 -9.13 -4.02
C VAL A 64 6.80 -9.20 -5.42
N ALA A 65 7.59 -9.70 -6.36
CA ALA A 65 7.09 -10.04 -7.69
C ALA A 65 6.03 -11.15 -7.56
N GLU A 66 4.93 -11.01 -8.31
CA GLU A 66 3.89 -12.05 -8.45
C GLU A 66 3.12 -12.41 -7.16
N ALA A 67 3.11 -11.54 -6.14
CA ALA A 67 2.30 -11.79 -4.95
C ALA A 67 0.79 -11.84 -5.25
N ASP A 68 0.07 -12.78 -4.64
CA ASP A 68 -1.39 -12.84 -4.66
C ASP A 68 -1.98 -11.75 -3.74
N TRP A 69 -1.95 -10.50 -4.20
CA TRP A 69 -2.44 -9.36 -3.45
C TRP A 69 -3.89 -9.52 -3.01
N THR A 70 -4.73 -10.15 -3.83
CA THR A 70 -6.15 -10.39 -3.49
C THR A 70 -6.27 -11.37 -2.32
N GLY A 71 -5.51 -12.46 -2.34
CA GLY A 71 -5.44 -13.41 -1.22
C GLY A 71 -4.92 -12.75 0.05
N HIS A 72 -3.88 -11.93 -0.02
CA HIS A 72 -3.34 -11.21 1.14
C HIS A 72 -4.33 -10.19 1.71
N ILE A 73 -5.02 -9.44 0.85
CA ILE A 73 -6.07 -8.50 1.27
C ILE A 73 -7.19 -9.26 2.00
N ARG A 74 -7.66 -10.38 1.43
CA ARG A 74 -8.68 -11.22 2.07
C ARG A 74 -8.21 -11.76 3.41
N ARG A 75 -6.98 -12.24 3.50
CA ARG A 75 -6.38 -12.77 4.74
C ARG A 75 -6.27 -11.71 5.83
N ILE A 76 -5.80 -10.51 5.51
CA ILE A 76 -5.66 -9.42 6.48
C ILE A 76 -7.03 -8.90 6.90
N GLY A 77 -7.95 -8.72 5.94
CA GLY A 77 -9.32 -8.28 6.22
C GLY A 77 -10.12 -9.26 7.08
N SER A 78 -9.76 -10.55 7.08
CA SER A 78 -10.39 -11.56 7.95
C SER A 78 -9.73 -11.67 9.34
N GLN A 79 -8.62 -10.98 9.60
CA GLN A 79 -8.00 -10.97 10.93
C GLN A 79 -8.92 -10.29 11.95
N THR A 80 -9.23 -11.00 13.03
CA THR A 80 -10.08 -10.50 14.10
C THR A 80 -9.48 -9.21 14.67
N GLY A 81 -10.25 -8.13 14.66
CA GLY A 81 -9.84 -6.86 15.26
C GLY A 81 -9.04 -5.93 14.35
N PHE A 82 -8.73 -6.31 13.10
CA PHE A 82 -8.08 -5.40 12.14
C PHE A 82 -8.81 -4.06 12.06
N PHE A 83 -10.14 -4.09 11.90
CA PHE A 83 -10.97 -2.88 11.80
C PHE A 83 -11.18 -2.15 13.14
N LYS A 84 -10.95 -2.79 14.29
CA LYS A 84 -11.17 -2.15 15.61
C LYS A 84 -10.08 -1.13 15.95
N GLY A 85 -8.91 -1.20 15.31
CA GLY A 85 -7.78 -0.29 15.54
C GLY A 85 -7.38 0.52 14.30
N ILE A 86 -8.26 0.59 13.29
CA ILE A 86 -7.89 1.10 11.97
C ILE A 86 -7.49 2.57 11.98
N ASP A 87 -8.09 3.41 12.83
CA ASP A 87 -7.76 4.84 12.91
C ASP A 87 -6.32 5.08 13.41
N ALA A 88 -5.89 4.29 14.41
CA ALA A 88 -4.53 4.36 14.92
C ALA A 88 -3.52 3.86 13.88
N GLU A 89 -3.87 2.80 13.15
CA GLU A 89 -3.08 2.30 12.02
C GLU A 89 -2.95 3.39 10.94
N VAL A 90 -4.07 4.02 10.53
CA VAL A 90 -4.11 5.08 9.53
C VAL A 90 -3.23 6.25 9.92
N ALA A 91 -3.33 6.75 11.16
CA ALA A 91 -2.49 7.86 11.64
C ALA A 91 -0.99 7.53 11.53
N SER A 92 -0.58 6.34 11.99
CA SER A 92 0.80 5.87 11.90
C SER A 92 1.27 5.73 10.44
N CYS A 93 0.46 5.09 9.60
CA CYS A 93 0.74 4.88 8.19
C CYS A 93 0.80 6.21 7.41
N ALA A 94 -0.05 7.18 7.76
CA ALA A 94 -0.12 8.50 7.12
C ALA A 94 1.13 9.30 7.41
N LEU A 95 1.59 9.28 8.66
CA LEU A 95 2.84 9.94 9.05
C LEU A 95 4.04 9.34 8.28
N ARG A 96 4.09 8.02 8.16
CA ARG A 96 5.16 7.32 7.44
C ARG A 96 5.17 7.68 5.95
N ALA A 97 4.02 7.60 5.28
CA ALA A 97 3.89 7.96 3.87
C ALA A 97 4.19 9.45 3.65
N GLY A 98 3.66 10.33 4.50
CA GLY A 98 3.87 11.78 4.43
C GLY A 98 5.35 12.17 4.52
N LYS A 99 6.09 11.61 5.48
CA LYS A 99 7.54 11.84 5.61
C LYS A 99 8.30 11.38 4.37
N ALA A 100 7.96 10.21 3.83
CA ALA A 100 8.62 9.68 2.63
C ALA A 100 8.34 10.55 1.40
N MET A 101 7.09 10.98 1.21
CA MET A 101 6.70 11.85 0.11
C MET A 101 7.33 13.24 0.22
N GLN A 102 7.42 13.80 1.42
CA GLN A 102 8.09 15.09 1.64
C GLN A 102 9.58 15.00 1.28
N PHE A 103 10.27 13.94 1.69
CA PHE A 103 11.66 13.70 1.32
C PHE A 103 11.84 13.59 -0.20
N ALA A 104 10.99 12.79 -0.87
CA ALA A 104 11.03 12.64 -2.32
C ALA A 104 10.76 13.96 -3.06
N GLY A 105 9.80 14.75 -2.58
CA GLY A 105 9.48 16.07 -3.12
C GLY A 105 10.65 17.05 -3.03
N THR A 106 11.30 17.13 -1.86
CA THR A 106 12.51 17.95 -1.68
C THR A 106 13.66 17.50 -2.59
N ALA A 107 13.88 16.19 -2.72
CA ALA A 107 14.92 15.67 -3.61
C ALA A 107 14.65 16.04 -5.08
N ALA A 108 13.40 15.93 -5.53
CA ALA A 108 13.01 16.29 -6.90
C ALA A 108 13.17 17.80 -7.17
N GLN A 109 12.81 18.65 -6.22
CA GLN A 109 13.00 20.11 -6.32
C GLN A 109 14.49 20.46 -6.47
N ASN A 110 15.34 19.92 -5.61
CA ASN A 110 16.78 20.15 -5.67
C ASN A 110 17.39 19.70 -7.00
N ALA A 111 16.92 18.56 -7.54
CA ALA A 111 17.38 18.06 -8.84
C ALA A 111 16.96 19.00 -9.99
N ALA A 112 15.72 19.48 -9.99
CA ALA A 112 15.21 20.41 -10.99
C ALA A 112 15.97 21.75 -10.96
N GLU A 113 16.28 22.27 -9.78
CA GLU A 113 17.08 23.50 -9.62
C GLU A 113 18.51 23.31 -10.14
N ALA A 114 19.13 22.17 -9.87
CA ALA A 114 20.47 21.85 -10.37
C ALA A 114 20.54 21.76 -11.90
N GLU A 115 19.50 21.22 -12.55
CA GLU A 115 19.39 21.18 -14.01
C GLU A 115 19.19 22.57 -14.63
N GLN A 116 18.34 23.40 -14.03
CA GLN A 116 18.13 24.79 -14.49
C GLN A 116 19.39 25.66 -14.35
N GLY A 117 20.21 25.42 -13.33
CA GLY A 117 21.50 26.09 -13.13
C GLY A 117 22.56 25.69 -14.17
N ARG A 118 22.56 24.43 -14.63
CA ARG A 118 23.49 23.94 -15.68
C ARG A 118 23.17 24.49 -17.07
N GLY A 119 21.92 24.82 -17.37
CA GLY A 119 21.53 25.40 -18.66
C GLY A 119 21.86 26.89 -18.84
N ARG A 120 22.43 27.55 -17.81
CA ARG A 120 22.81 28.98 -17.82
C ARG A 120 24.32 29.23 -17.85
N GLN A 121 25.14 28.17 -17.93
CA GLN A 121 26.59 28.23 -18.10
C GLN A 121 26.96 27.86 -19.54
#